data_AF-A0A3M5FMZ2-F1
#
_entry.id   AF-A0A3M5FMZ2-F1
#
_cell.length_a   1.000
_cell.length_b   1.000
_cell.length_c   1.000
_cell.angle_alpha   90.00
_cell.angle_beta   90.00
_cell.angle_gamma   90.00
#
_symmetry.space_group_name_H-M   'P 1'
#
loop_
_entity.id
_entity.type
_entity.pdbx_description
1 polymer ?
#
loop_
_entity_poly.entity_id
_entity_poly.type
_entity_poly.pdbx_seq_one_letter_code
_entity_poly.pdbx_strand_id
1 'polypeptide(L)'
;MDVRFVYRIGLTDAAAMASTYNSADIPSLIRSTASRVLVHDFASRTLDELLGEQRSGLADDIGKAVQADLQRLDSGVELLATVVEAIHPPAGAANAYHAVQAAQIGAQALISRERGTASDKANQAQLNASVARDQASAAASEVLATAQGADLRFSAERQAYAKAGQAFLLEQYLAQLTEGLGNAKLLILDHRLGGDNAPTIDLRTFTPPADPTAPRKAVQ
;
A
#
# COMPACT_ATOMS: atom_id res chain seq x y z
N MET A 1 -33.41 -6.16 26.02
CA MET A 1 -32.22 -6.79 26.63
C MET A 1 -32.71 -8.04 27.30
N ASP A 2 -32.01 -9.14 27.06
CA ASP A 2 -32.33 -10.43 27.64
C ASP A 2 -31.32 -10.75 28.74
N VAL A 3 -31.82 -10.90 29.97
CA VAL A 3 -31.00 -11.16 31.17
C VAL A 3 -31.56 -12.37 31.90
N ARG A 4 -30.66 -13.29 32.23
CA ARG A 4 -30.98 -14.51 32.97
C ARG A 4 -30.38 -14.45 34.36
N PHE A 5 -31.20 -14.75 35.36
CA PHE A 5 -30.80 -14.84 36.76
C PHE A 5 -30.89 -16.29 37.22
N VAL A 6 -29.83 -16.77 37.85
CA VAL A 6 -29.80 -18.05 38.58
C VAL A 6 -29.82 -17.73 40.06
N TYR A 7 -30.77 -18.29 40.81
CA TYR A 7 -30.96 -17.96 42.21
C TYR A 7 -31.16 -19.21 43.07
N ARG A 8 -30.95 -19.05 44.37
CA ARG A 8 -31.32 -20.00 45.42
C ARG A 8 -31.94 -19.27 46.61
N ILE A 9 -32.60 -20.01 47.48
CA ILE A 9 -32.93 -19.53 48.83
C ILE A 9 -31.64 -19.58 49.65
N GLY A 10 -31.41 -18.55 50.48
CA GLY A 10 -30.22 -18.45 51.33
C GLY A 10 -30.10 -19.65 52.28
N LEU A 11 -28.87 -20.04 52.59
CA LEU A 11 -28.56 -21.25 53.35
C LEU A 11 -28.93 -21.18 54.85
N THR A 12 -29.44 -20.05 55.32
CA THR A 12 -29.79 -19.81 56.73
C THR A 12 -31.28 -20.00 56.98
N ASP A 13 -31.65 -20.44 58.18
CA ASP A 13 -33.05 -20.59 58.59
C ASP A 13 -33.84 -19.27 58.49
N ALA A 14 -33.20 -18.14 58.84
CA ALA A 14 -33.76 -16.81 58.66
C ALA A 14 -34.12 -16.49 57.20
N ALA A 15 -33.27 -16.90 56.24
CA ALA A 15 -33.53 -16.71 54.82
C ALA A 15 -34.66 -17.62 54.32
N ALA A 16 -34.77 -18.86 54.82
CA ALA A 16 -35.87 -19.76 54.50
C ALA A 16 -37.23 -19.21 55.01
N MET A 17 -37.27 -18.70 56.24
CA MET A 17 -38.45 -18.03 56.78
C MET A 17 -38.80 -16.76 55.99
N ALA A 18 -37.81 -15.90 55.75
CA ALA A 18 -38.00 -14.66 55.01
C ALA A 18 -38.53 -14.92 53.58
N SER A 19 -38.00 -15.93 52.90
CA SER A 19 -38.47 -16.39 51.59
C SER A 19 -39.91 -16.92 51.60
N THR A 20 -40.39 -17.43 52.73
CA THR A 20 -41.73 -18.01 52.88
C THR A 20 -42.77 -16.98 53.31
N TYR A 21 -42.38 -16.03 54.17
CA TYR A 21 -43.29 -15.08 54.80
C TYR A 21 -43.26 -13.68 54.17
N ASN A 22 -42.14 -13.26 53.56
CA ASN A 22 -41.98 -11.92 53.00
C ASN A 22 -42.22 -11.87 51.49
N SER A 23 -42.39 -13.02 50.83
CA SER A 23 -42.65 -13.08 49.39
C SER A 23 -43.74 -14.12 49.07
N ALA A 24 -44.75 -13.70 48.32
CA ALA A 24 -45.80 -14.60 47.83
C ALA A 24 -45.35 -15.41 46.60
N ASP A 25 -44.46 -14.84 45.77
CA ASP A 25 -43.89 -15.48 44.58
C ASP A 25 -42.50 -14.91 44.28
N ILE A 26 -41.47 -15.71 44.57
CA ILE A 26 -40.06 -15.35 44.41
C ILE A 26 -39.69 -15.04 42.95
N PRO A 27 -40.02 -15.91 41.96
CA PRO A 27 -39.86 -15.57 40.54
C PRO A 27 -40.41 -14.19 40.14
N SER A 28 -41.64 -13.86 40.56
CA SER A 28 -42.24 -12.55 40.26
C SER A 28 -41.54 -11.40 40.97
N LEU A 29 -41.13 -11.60 42.23
CA LEU A 29 -40.35 -10.62 42.98
C LEU A 29 -39.03 -10.32 42.26
N ILE A 30 -38.24 -11.34 41.94
CA ILE A 30 -36.96 -11.20 41.21
C ILE A 30 -37.19 -10.48 39.89
N ARG A 31 -38.22 -10.87 39.12
CA ARG A 31 -38.54 -10.23 37.84
C ARG A 31 -38.84 -8.74 38.01
N SER A 32 -39.69 -8.37 38.97
CA SER A 32 -40.08 -6.97 39.19
C SER A 32 -38.90 -6.10 39.65
N THR A 33 -38.09 -6.61 40.58
CA THR A 33 -36.88 -5.93 41.06
C THR A 33 -35.85 -5.78 39.94
N ALA A 34 -35.59 -6.85 39.18
CA ALA A 34 -34.69 -6.81 38.04
C ALA A 34 -35.17 -5.83 36.97
N SER A 35 -36.46 -5.83 36.61
CA SER A 35 -37.00 -4.88 35.64
C SER A 35 -36.81 -3.42 36.08
N ARG A 36 -37.00 -3.12 37.36
CA ARG A 36 -36.76 -1.78 37.90
C ARG A 36 -35.29 -1.38 37.83
N VAL A 37 -34.39 -2.25 38.29
CA VAL A 37 -32.94 -2.00 38.25
C VAL A 37 -32.46 -1.80 36.82
N LEU A 38 -32.88 -2.67 35.90
CA LEU A 38 -32.53 -2.58 34.48
C LEU A 38 -33.00 -1.27 33.86
N VAL A 39 -34.25 -0.86 34.07
CA VAL A 39 -34.75 0.41 33.51
C VAL A 39 -33.97 1.60 34.05
N HIS A 40 -33.67 1.62 35.35
CA HIS A 40 -32.91 2.70 35.98
C HIS A 40 -31.47 2.78 35.46
N ASP A 41 -30.77 1.65 35.41
CA ASP A 41 -29.38 1.59 34.95
C ASP A 41 -29.27 1.99 33.48
N PHE A 42 -30.16 1.49 32.62
CA PHE A 42 -30.21 1.85 31.20
C PHE A 42 -30.52 3.33 30.95
N ALA A 43 -31.37 3.96 31.77
CA ALA A 43 -31.67 5.37 31.62
C ALA A 43 -30.45 6.28 31.88
N SER A 44 -29.44 5.77 32.59
CA SER A 44 -28.24 6.52 32.98
C SER A 44 -27.04 6.31 32.05
N ARG A 45 -27.08 5.33 31.14
CA ARG A 45 -25.96 4.95 30.26
C ARG A 45 -26.25 5.26 28.79
N THR A 46 -25.21 5.53 28.03
CA THR A 46 -25.33 5.66 26.57
C THR A 46 -25.34 4.28 25.88
N LEU A 47 -25.93 4.21 24.69
CA LEU A 47 -25.99 2.95 23.92
C LEU A 47 -24.59 2.44 23.54
N ASP A 48 -23.66 3.34 23.22
CA ASP A 48 -22.28 2.98 22.86
C ASP A 48 -21.51 2.42 24.06
N GLU A 49 -21.73 2.95 25.26
CA GLU A 49 -21.21 2.36 26.50
C GLU A 49 -21.77 0.95 26.71
N LEU A 50 -23.08 0.77 26.58
CA LEU A 50 -23.72 -0.54 26.77
C LEU A 50 -23.30 -1.60 25.74
N LEU A 51 -22.96 -1.18 24.52
CA LEU A 51 -22.48 -2.08 23.46
C LEU A 51 -20.96 -2.30 23.52
N GLY A 52 -20.21 -1.35 24.06
CA GLY A 52 -18.75 -1.40 24.20
C GLY A 52 -18.26 -2.00 25.52
N GLU A 53 -19.09 -2.00 26.56
CA GLU A 53 -18.77 -2.53 27.88
C GLU A 53 -18.76 -4.06 27.87
N GLN A 54 -17.82 -4.65 28.63
CA GLN A 54 -17.74 -6.10 28.72
C GLN A 54 -19.01 -6.63 29.37
N ARG A 55 -19.73 -7.50 28.67
CA ARG A 55 -21.00 -8.09 29.12
C ARG A 55 -20.93 -8.70 30.54
N SER A 56 -19.75 -9.17 30.97
CA SER A 56 -19.54 -9.66 32.33
C SER A 56 -19.57 -8.56 33.38
N GLY A 57 -18.94 -7.40 33.13
CA GLY A 57 -18.96 -6.26 34.05
C GLY A 57 -20.37 -5.73 34.24
N LEU A 58 -21.12 -5.56 33.14
CA LEU A 58 -22.52 -5.17 33.19
C LEU A 58 -23.39 -6.20 33.93
N ALA A 59 -23.17 -7.49 33.71
CA ALA A 59 -23.87 -8.55 34.41
C ALA A 59 -23.61 -8.53 35.92
N ASP A 60 -22.37 -8.28 36.33
CA ASP A 60 -21.96 -8.18 37.74
C ASP A 60 -22.59 -6.97 38.42
N ASP A 61 -22.60 -5.81 37.75
CA ASP A 61 -23.20 -4.58 38.28
C ASP A 61 -24.71 -4.73 38.47
N ILE A 62 -25.41 -5.27 37.46
CA ILE A 62 -26.83 -5.58 37.55
C ILE A 62 -27.10 -6.60 38.65
N GLY A 63 -26.30 -7.67 38.72
CA GLY A 63 -26.44 -8.71 39.73
C GLY A 63 -26.31 -8.15 41.15
N LYS A 64 -25.31 -7.31 41.41
CA LYS A 64 -25.12 -6.63 42.70
C LYS A 64 -26.28 -5.70 43.05
N ALA A 65 -26.74 -4.90 42.09
CA ALA A 65 -27.85 -3.97 42.31
C ALA A 65 -29.17 -4.72 42.61
N VAL A 66 -29.48 -5.77 41.87
CA VAL A 66 -30.66 -6.61 42.14
C VAL A 66 -30.52 -7.34 43.47
N GLN A 67 -29.34 -7.88 43.80
CA GLN A 67 -29.10 -8.55 45.08
C GLN A 67 -29.26 -7.58 46.27
N ALA A 68 -28.80 -6.34 46.14
CA ALA A 68 -28.95 -5.32 47.18
C ALA A 68 -30.43 -4.96 47.41
N ASP A 69 -31.22 -4.85 46.34
CA ASP A 69 -32.66 -4.62 46.45
C ASP A 69 -33.40 -5.82 47.06
N LEU A 70 -33.04 -7.06 46.68
CA LEU A 70 -33.58 -8.28 47.27
C LEU A 70 -33.24 -8.43 48.77
N GLN A 71 -32.06 -7.97 49.19
CA GLN A 71 -31.67 -7.92 50.60
C GLN A 71 -32.48 -6.87 51.37
N ARG A 72 -32.68 -5.68 50.79
CA ARG A 72 -33.47 -4.61 51.42
C ARG A 72 -34.93 -4.99 51.63
N LEU A 73 -35.46 -5.89 50.80
CA LEU A 73 -36.81 -6.42 50.93
C LEU A 73 -36.89 -7.63 51.87
N ASP A 74 -35.79 -8.00 52.54
CA ASP A 74 -35.68 -9.21 53.36
C ASP A 74 -36.26 -10.43 52.64
N SER A 75 -35.89 -10.62 51.37
CA SER A 75 -36.49 -11.66 50.53
C SER A 75 -35.97 -13.07 50.82
N GLY A 76 -34.83 -13.20 51.52
CA GLY A 76 -34.16 -14.48 51.74
C GLY A 76 -33.57 -15.13 50.48
N VAL A 77 -33.51 -14.40 49.36
CA VAL A 77 -33.00 -14.89 48.06
C VAL A 77 -31.54 -14.50 47.85
N GLU A 78 -30.76 -15.45 47.36
CA GLU A 78 -29.37 -15.28 46.94
C GLU A 78 -29.24 -15.54 45.43
N LEU A 79 -28.70 -14.57 44.70
CA LEU A 79 -28.35 -14.70 43.29
C LEU A 79 -27.00 -15.41 43.17
N LEU A 80 -26.99 -16.50 42.40
CA LEU A 80 -25.79 -17.29 42.12
C LEU A 80 -25.07 -16.81 40.86
N ALA A 81 -25.82 -16.38 39.86
CA ALA A 81 -25.26 -15.86 38.62
C ALA A 81 -26.26 -14.92 37.92
N THR A 82 -25.72 -13.88 37.30
CA THR A 82 -26.42 -13.01 36.37
C THR A 82 -25.73 -13.11 35.02
N VAL A 83 -26.50 -13.32 33.95
CA VAL A 83 -25.97 -13.44 32.59
C VAL A 83 -26.75 -12.52 31.67
N VAL A 84 -26.03 -11.66 30.96
CA VAL A 84 -26.59 -10.83 29.89
C VAL A 84 -26.47 -11.59 28.57
N GLU A 85 -27.60 -12.03 28.01
CA GLU A 85 -27.65 -12.84 26.79
C GLU A 85 -27.57 -11.96 25.55
N ALA A 86 -28.38 -10.89 25.50
CA ALA A 86 -28.39 -9.98 24.36
C ALA A 86 -28.80 -8.55 24.73
N ILE A 87 -28.15 -7.59 24.07
CA ILE A 87 -28.55 -6.18 24.04
C ILE A 87 -28.85 -5.88 22.57
N HIS A 88 -30.09 -5.50 22.30
CA HIS A 88 -30.55 -5.16 20.95
C HIS A 88 -31.17 -3.76 20.97
N PRO A 89 -30.87 -2.91 19.98
CA PRO A 89 -31.64 -1.70 19.74
C PRO A 89 -33.13 -2.04 19.59
N PRO A 90 -34.06 -1.17 20.03
CA PRO A 90 -35.49 -1.43 19.85
C PRO A 90 -35.82 -1.53 18.36
N ALA A 91 -36.78 -2.39 18.01
CA ALA A 91 -37.12 -2.70 16.61
C ALA A 91 -37.41 -1.46 15.75
N GLY A 92 -38.03 -0.42 16.33
CA GLY A 92 -38.30 0.85 15.66
C GLY A 92 -37.07 1.71 15.36
N ALA A 93 -35.94 1.48 16.03
CA ALA A 93 -34.69 2.26 15.88
C ALA A 93 -33.53 1.47 15.27
N ALA A 94 -33.65 0.14 15.12
CA ALA A 94 -32.59 -0.72 14.60
C ALA A 94 -32.08 -0.28 13.22
N ASN A 95 -32.99 0.07 12.30
CA ASN A 95 -32.63 0.54 10.97
C ASN A 95 -31.85 1.86 11.00
N ALA A 96 -32.27 2.81 11.84
CA ALA A 96 -31.58 4.09 12.00
C ALA A 96 -30.18 3.89 12.59
N TYR A 97 -30.03 3.01 13.57
CA TYR A 97 -28.75 2.68 14.17
C TYR A 97 -27.78 2.04 13.16
N HIS A 98 -28.25 1.04 12.40
CA HIS A 98 -27.44 0.44 11.34
C HIS A 98 -27.05 1.45 10.25
N ALA A 99 -27.95 2.39 9.92
CA ALA A 99 -27.65 3.44 8.96
C ALA A 99 -26.54 4.39 9.45
N VAL A 100 -26.55 4.78 10.74
CA VAL A 100 -25.48 5.60 11.34
C VAL A 100 -24.15 4.87 11.31
N GLN A 101 -24.12 3.59 11.70
CA GLN A 101 -22.88 2.80 11.65
C GLN A 101 -22.36 2.64 10.22
N ALA A 102 -23.24 2.33 9.26
CA ALA A 102 -22.86 2.22 7.86
C ALA A 102 -22.31 3.56 7.32
N ALA A 103 -22.92 4.69 7.69
CA ALA A 103 -22.44 6.02 7.33
C ALA A 103 -21.07 6.32 7.95
N GLN A 104 -20.86 5.94 9.22
CA GLN A 104 -19.57 6.13 9.89
C GLN A 104 -18.45 5.29 9.26
N ILE A 105 -18.73 4.02 8.95
CA ILE A 105 -17.81 3.14 8.23
C ILE A 105 -17.52 3.72 6.84
N GLY A 106 -18.54 4.16 6.12
CA GLY A 106 -18.40 4.80 4.82
C GLY A 106 -17.56 6.07 4.87
N ALA A 107 -17.79 6.94 5.84
CA ALA A 107 -16.99 8.15 6.05
C ALA A 107 -15.52 7.82 6.34
N GLN A 108 -15.26 6.85 7.23
CA GLN A 108 -13.90 6.42 7.55
C GLN A 108 -13.20 5.79 6.34
N ALA A 109 -13.92 5.03 5.52
CA ALA A 109 -13.40 4.46 4.27
C ALA A 109 -13.05 5.56 3.26
N LEU A 110 -13.90 6.58 3.10
CA LEU A 110 -13.63 7.73 2.23
C LEU A 110 -12.40 8.52 2.70
N ILE A 111 -12.29 8.81 4.00
CA ILE A 111 -11.13 9.49 4.57
C ILE A 111 -9.85 8.69 4.31
N SER A 112 -9.90 7.39 4.54
CA SER A 112 -8.75 6.50 4.34
C SER A 112 -8.34 6.44 2.86
N ARG A 113 -9.31 6.39 1.96
CA ARG A 113 -9.07 6.44 0.51
C ARG A 113 -8.41 7.74 0.10
N GLU A 114 -8.93 8.89 0.52
CA GLU A 114 -8.36 10.18 0.12
C GLU A 114 -6.98 10.45 0.75
N ARG A 115 -6.71 9.91 1.95
CA ARG A 115 -5.35 9.90 2.50
C ARG A 115 -4.39 9.05 1.66
N GLY A 116 -4.87 7.90 1.16
CA GLY A 116 -4.12 7.07 0.21
C GLY A 116 -3.80 7.84 -1.07
N THR A 117 -4.80 8.43 -1.72
CA THR A 117 -4.61 9.19 -2.97
C THR A 117 -3.68 10.39 -2.79
N ALA A 118 -3.76 11.09 -1.65
CA ALA A 118 -2.85 12.18 -1.32
C ALA A 118 -1.40 11.71 -1.15
N SER A 119 -1.20 10.58 -0.46
CA SER A 119 0.12 9.98 -0.24
C SER A 119 0.74 9.51 -1.57
N ASP A 120 -0.05 8.86 -2.43
CA ASP A 120 0.40 8.42 -3.75
C ASP A 120 0.85 9.59 -4.62
N LYS A 121 0.08 10.68 -4.64
CA LYS A 121 0.44 11.91 -5.38
C LYS A 121 1.73 12.54 -4.85
N ALA A 122 1.89 12.61 -3.52
CA ALA A 122 3.09 13.15 -2.91
C ALA A 122 4.33 12.30 -3.25
N ASN A 123 4.21 10.97 -3.15
CA ASN A 123 5.28 10.03 -3.49
C ASN A 123 5.65 10.11 -4.98
N GLN A 124 4.66 10.21 -5.88
CA GLN A 124 4.92 10.36 -7.30
C GLN A 124 5.65 11.68 -7.61
N ALA A 125 5.24 12.79 -6.97
CA ALA A 125 5.92 14.07 -7.12
C ALA A 125 7.38 13.99 -6.61
N GLN A 126 7.61 13.33 -5.48
CA GLN A 126 8.94 13.15 -4.92
C GLN A 126 9.84 12.25 -5.79
N LEU A 127 9.27 11.18 -6.36
CA LEU A 127 9.97 10.32 -7.31
C LEU A 127 10.38 11.11 -8.55
N ASN A 128 9.45 11.86 -9.16
CA ASN A 128 9.73 12.68 -10.33
C ASN A 128 10.82 13.73 -10.03
N ALA A 129 10.76 14.35 -8.84
CA ALA A 129 11.77 15.31 -8.42
C ALA A 129 13.15 14.67 -8.18
N SER A 130 13.21 13.42 -7.70
CA SER A 130 14.47 12.68 -7.58
C SER A 130 15.03 12.35 -8.95
N VAL A 131 14.21 11.74 -9.82
CA VAL A 131 14.62 11.37 -11.19
C VAL A 131 15.16 12.57 -11.95
N ALA A 132 14.50 13.73 -11.88
CA ALA A 132 14.96 14.95 -12.52
C ALA A 132 16.32 15.42 -11.97
N ARG A 133 16.53 15.35 -10.65
CA ARG A 133 17.82 15.70 -10.02
C ARG A 133 18.92 14.71 -10.38
N ASP A 134 18.62 13.42 -10.40
CA ASP A 134 19.57 12.36 -10.70
C ASP A 134 19.99 12.44 -12.18
N GLN A 135 19.03 12.66 -13.09
CA GLN A 135 19.32 12.90 -14.51
C GLN A 135 20.18 14.15 -14.73
N ALA A 136 19.85 15.26 -14.06
CA ALA A 136 20.65 16.48 -14.16
C ALA A 136 22.09 16.28 -13.64
N SER A 137 22.25 15.56 -12.53
CA SER A 137 23.55 15.26 -11.95
C SER A 137 24.38 14.31 -12.82
N ALA A 138 23.73 13.30 -13.41
CA ALA A 138 24.35 12.39 -14.36
C ALA A 138 24.82 13.13 -15.62
N ALA A 139 23.95 13.94 -16.23
CA ALA A 139 24.29 14.74 -17.40
C ALA A 139 25.43 15.73 -17.11
N ALA A 140 25.40 16.41 -15.96
CA ALA A 140 26.49 17.29 -15.55
C ALA A 140 27.83 16.54 -15.41
N SER A 141 27.80 15.34 -14.83
CA SER A 141 28.99 14.50 -14.66
C SER A 141 29.51 14.00 -16.02
N GLU A 142 28.62 13.59 -16.93
CA GLU A 142 28.98 13.16 -18.28
C GLU A 142 29.63 14.29 -19.09
N VAL A 143 29.06 15.50 -19.04
CA VAL A 143 29.61 16.69 -19.69
C VAL A 143 31.00 17.02 -19.12
N LEU A 144 31.15 16.99 -17.79
CA LEU A 144 32.42 17.27 -17.14
C LEU A 144 33.48 16.23 -17.50
N ALA A 145 33.13 14.94 -17.45
CA ALA A 145 34.04 13.85 -17.81
C ALA A 145 34.46 13.92 -19.28
N THR A 146 33.53 14.24 -20.18
CA THR A 146 33.81 14.44 -21.60
C THR A 146 34.74 15.62 -21.83
N ALA A 147 34.51 16.74 -21.15
CA ALA A 147 35.37 17.92 -21.23
C ALA A 147 36.78 17.63 -20.70
N GLN A 148 36.91 16.91 -19.58
CA GLN A 148 38.20 16.48 -19.03
C GLN A 148 38.93 15.53 -19.99
N GLY A 149 38.22 14.57 -20.59
CA GLY A 149 38.79 13.69 -21.61
C GLY A 149 39.28 14.45 -22.85
N ALA A 150 38.51 15.44 -23.31
CA ALA A 150 38.89 16.30 -24.42
C ALA A 150 40.12 17.16 -24.09
N ASP A 151 40.20 17.74 -22.90
CA ASP A 151 41.35 18.52 -22.45
C ASP A 151 42.64 17.67 -22.35
N LEU A 152 42.52 16.46 -21.78
CA LEU A 152 43.63 15.50 -21.72
C LEU A 152 44.12 15.12 -23.11
N ARG A 153 43.18 14.80 -24.02
CA ARG A 153 43.51 14.47 -25.42
C ARG A 153 44.19 15.64 -26.10
N PHE A 154 43.61 16.83 -26.03
CA PHE A 154 44.16 18.03 -26.65
C PHE A 154 45.57 18.36 -26.11
N SER A 155 45.77 18.23 -24.80
CA SER A 155 47.08 18.46 -24.18
C SER A 155 48.13 17.44 -24.65
N ALA A 156 47.76 16.17 -24.81
CA ALA A 156 48.64 15.13 -25.35
C ALA A 156 48.98 15.38 -26.83
N GLU A 157 47.98 15.73 -27.65
CA GLU A 157 48.17 16.07 -29.07
C GLU A 157 49.07 17.30 -29.24
N ARG A 158 48.86 18.35 -28.44
CA ARG A 158 49.72 19.53 -28.42
C ARG A 158 51.18 19.17 -28.12
N GLN A 159 51.42 18.29 -27.14
CA GLN A 159 52.76 17.82 -26.81
C GLN A 159 53.37 16.96 -27.92
N ALA A 160 52.57 16.08 -28.54
CA ALA A 160 53.02 15.25 -29.67
C ALA A 160 53.41 16.12 -30.87
N TYR A 161 52.58 17.11 -31.22
CA TYR A 161 52.87 18.08 -32.27
C TYR A 161 54.14 18.89 -31.97
N ALA A 162 54.32 19.35 -30.72
CA ALA A 162 55.54 20.06 -30.34
C ALA A 162 56.82 19.22 -30.53
N LYS A 163 56.72 17.89 -30.44
CA LYS A 163 57.85 16.96 -30.63
C LYS A 163 58.07 16.54 -32.09
N ALA A 164 57.00 16.31 -32.85
CA ALA A 164 57.06 15.69 -34.18
C ALA A 164 56.63 16.60 -35.35
N GLY A 165 56.04 17.77 -35.07
CA GLY A 165 55.68 18.78 -36.06
C GLY A 165 54.78 18.26 -37.18
N GLN A 166 55.21 18.43 -38.44
CA GLN A 166 54.43 18.02 -39.62
C GLN A 166 54.20 16.51 -39.72
N ALA A 167 55.11 15.67 -39.19
CA ALA A 167 54.95 14.22 -39.26
C ALA A 167 53.68 13.77 -38.51
N PHE A 168 53.41 14.37 -37.34
CA PHE A 168 52.20 14.10 -36.56
C PHE A 168 50.92 14.49 -37.31
N LEU A 169 50.92 15.65 -37.99
CA LEU A 169 49.75 16.08 -38.76
C LEU A 169 49.44 15.15 -39.93
N LEU A 170 50.49 14.69 -40.63
CA LEU A 170 50.33 13.74 -41.73
C LEU A 170 49.77 12.41 -41.24
N GLU A 171 50.30 11.88 -40.12
CA GLU A 171 49.80 10.66 -39.51
C GLU A 171 48.33 10.79 -39.09
N GLN A 172 47.94 11.88 -38.42
CA GLN A 172 46.56 12.11 -38.02
C GLN A 172 45.62 12.22 -39.22
N TYR A 173 46.03 12.90 -40.30
CA TYR A 173 45.27 12.98 -41.54
C TYR A 173 45.05 11.59 -42.16
N LEU A 174 46.12 10.79 -42.28
CA LEU A 174 46.02 9.44 -42.83
C LEU A 174 45.19 8.51 -41.93
N ALA A 175 45.27 8.65 -40.61
CA ALA A 175 44.44 7.91 -39.66
C ALA A 175 42.95 8.23 -39.84
N GLN A 176 42.58 9.51 -39.90
CA GLN A 176 41.20 9.95 -40.15
C GLN A 176 40.69 9.51 -41.52
N LEU A 177 41.54 9.59 -42.55
CA LEU A 177 41.22 9.10 -43.88
C LEU A 177 40.97 7.59 -43.86
N THR A 178 41.78 6.83 -43.14
CA THR A 178 41.64 5.38 -43.01
C THR A 178 40.34 5.01 -42.27
N GLU A 179 40.03 5.70 -41.17
CA GLU A 179 38.79 5.47 -40.42
C GLU A 179 37.55 5.79 -41.26
N GLY A 180 37.54 6.93 -41.95
CA GLY A 180 36.43 7.33 -42.82
C GLY A 180 36.25 6.45 -44.05
N LEU A 181 37.35 5.97 -44.64
CA LEU A 181 37.33 5.08 -45.81
C LEU A 181 37.11 3.60 -45.44
N GLY A 182 37.27 3.22 -44.16
CA GLY A 182 37.22 1.82 -43.71
C GLY A 182 35.92 1.08 -44.04
N ASN A 183 34.79 1.81 -44.14
CA ASN A 183 33.48 1.25 -44.52
C ASN A 183 32.96 1.79 -45.87
N ALA A 184 33.77 2.55 -46.60
CA ALA A 184 33.34 3.19 -47.84
C ALA A 184 33.38 2.20 -49.01
N LYS A 185 32.31 2.20 -49.81
CA LYS A 185 32.25 1.49 -51.10
C LYS A 185 32.87 2.38 -52.18
N LEU A 186 34.16 2.18 -52.44
CA LEU A 186 34.95 3.09 -53.27
C LEU A 186 35.03 2.64 -54.73
N LEU A 187 34.96 3.60 -55.64
CA LEU A 187 35.33 3.45 -57.05
C LEU A 187 36.51 4.38 -57.30
N ILE A 188 37.70 3.82 -57.51
CA ILE A 188 38.92 4.60 -57.73
C ILE A 188 39.13 4.73 -59.23
N LEU A 189 39.12 5.98 -59.71
CA LEU A 189 39.43 6.34 -61.10
C LEU A 189 40.77 7.05 -61.10
N ASP A 190 41.82 6.43 -61.65
CA ASP A 190 43.15 7.05 -61.70
C ASP A 190 43.84 6.72 -63.03
N HIS A 191 44.03 7.75 -63.86
CA HIS A 191 44.74 7.70 -65.14
C HIS A 191 46.15 7.11 -65.10
N ARG A 192 46.76 6.95 -63.91
CA ARG A 192 48.08 6.34 -63.71
C ARG A 192 48.02 4.82 -63.48
N LEU A 193 46.83 4.28 -63.18
CA LEU A 193 46.58 2.85 -63.08
C LEU A 193 46.37 2.30 -64.51
N GLY A 194 47.43 1.78 -65.13
CA GLY A 194 47.48 1.51 -66.58
C GLY A 194 46.97 0.14 -67.06
N GLY A 195 46.41 0.13 -68.28
CA GLY A 195 46.02 -1.01 -69.11
C GLY A 195 45.10 -0.55 -70.28
N ASP A 196 44.93 -1.34 -71.34
CA ASP A 196 44.05 -1.03 -72.51
C ASP A 196 42.55 -0.89 -72.16
N ASN A 197 42.17 -1.07 -70.90
CA ASN A 197 40.80 -0.96 -70.39
C ASN A 197 40.69 0.21 -69.40
N ALA A 198 39.46 0.70 -69.21
CA ALA A 198 39.16 1.88 -68.38
C ALA A 198 39.87 1.84 -67.00
N PRO A 199 40.51 2.94 -66.57
CA PRO A 199 41.39 2.99 -65.40
C PRO A 199 40.59 3.04 -64.09
N THR A 200 39.98 1.92 -63.73
CA THR A 200 39.00 1.84 -62.65
C THR A 200 39.28 0.65 -61.73
N ILE A 201 39.40 0.90 -60.42
CA ILE A 201 39.34 -0.14 -59.39
C ILE A 201 38.01 0.01 -58.65
N ASP A 202 37.12 -0.98 -58.78
CA ASP A 202 35.83 -1.02 -58.10
C ASP A 202 35.92 -1.86 -56.82
N LEU A 203 35.88 -1.19 -55.67
CA LEU A 203 35.89 -1.80 -54.33
C LEU A 203 34.47 -1.91 -53.75
N ARG A 204 33.44 -1.62 -54.54
CA ARG A 204 32.05 -1.81 -54.14
C ARG A 204 31.75 -3.30 -54.26
N THR A 205 31.38 -3.94 -53.14
CA THR A 205 30.99 -5.37 -53.02
C THR A 205 30.60 -6.02 -54.35
N PHE A 206 31.43 -6.96 -54.81
CA PHE A 206 31.23 -7.73 -56.04
C PHE A 206 30.06 -8.71 -55.83
N THR A 207 28.86 -8.34 -56.26
CA THR A 207 27.82 -9.35 -56.53
C THR A 207 28.18 -9.96 -57.87
N PRO A 208 28.66 -11.22 -57.94
CA PRO A 208 28.88 -11.85 -59.24
C PRO A 208 27.56 -11.82 -60.03
N PRO A 209 27.59 -11.65 -61.36
CA PRO A 209 26.38 -11.67 -62.17
C PRO A 209 25.62 -12.95 -61.84
N ALA A 210 24.36 -12.79 -61.41
CA ALA A 210 23.52 -13.94 -61.07
C ALA A 210 23.41 -14.82 -62.32
N ASP A 211 23.92 -16.05 -62.21
CA ASP A 211 23.75 -17.06 -63.24
C ASP A 211 22.24 -17.27 -63.47
N PRO A 212 21.70 -16.96 -64.66
CA PRO A 212 20.27 -17.11 -64.93
C PRO A 212 19.79 -18.56 -64.86
N THR A 213 20.71 -19.53 -64.72
CA THR A 213 20.41 -20.95 -64.59
C THR A 213 20.46 -21.49 -63.15
N ALA A 214 20.89 -20.70 -62.16
CA ALA A 214 20.92 -21.14 -60.77
C ALA A 214 19.50 -21.12 -60.15
N PRO A 215 19.02 -22.24 -59.57
CA PRO A 215 17.69 -22.29 -58.96
C PRO A 215 17.63 -21.35 -57.74
N ARG A 216 16.60 -20.52 -57.66
CA ARG A 216 16.34 -19.68 -56.49
C ARG A 216 16.19 -20.57 -55.25
N LYS A 217 17.14 -20.48 -54.31
CA LYS A 217 16.91 -21.00 -52.95
C LYS A 217 15.79 -20.19 -52.31
N ALA A 218 14.70 -20.88 -51.98
CA ALA A 218 13.63 -20.33 -51.15
C ALA A 218 14.20 -19.94 -49.79
N VAL A 219 13.96 -18.70 -49.39
CA VAL A 219 14.27 -18.18 -48.06
C VAL A 219 13.23 -18.74 -47.10
N GLN A 220 13.67 -19.41 -46.02
CA GLN A 220 12.89 -19.65 -44.81
C GLN A 220 13.06 -18.48 -43.86
#